data_AF-A0A388Q7C1-F1
#
_entry.id   AF-A0A388Q7C1-F1
#
_cell.length_a   1.000
_cell.length_b   1.000
_cell.length_c   1.000
_cell.angle_alpha   90.00
_cell.angle_beta   90.00
_cell.angle_gamma   90.00
#
_symmetry.space_group_name_H-M   'P 1'
#
loop_
_entity.id
_entity.type
_entity.pdbx_description
1 polymer ?
#
loop_
_entity_poly.entity_id
_entity_poly.type
_entity_poly.pdbx_seq_one_letter_code
_entity_poly.pdbx_strand_id
1 'polypeptide(L)'
;MNYRSATLFGHGTPVIGGAARVAALQLFAERMIPGRWNDARQPDESELKQTTIVAVPIESASAKIADGMPTDNEADMDYPVWAGIIPMRHLYSAPVPDPRTQPARPLPEYLRGFASE
;
A
#
# COMPACT_ATOMS: atom_id res chain seq x y z
N MET A 1 -15.96 -4.50 -14.32
CA MET A 1 -14.77 -4.81 -13.49
C MET A 1 -15.15 -4.59 -12.05
N ASN A 2 -14.80 -5.53 -11.18
CA ASN A 2 -15.04 -5.37 -9.75
C ASN A 2 -13.85 -4.61 -9.14
N TYR A 3 -14.15 -3.58 -8.33
CA TYR A 3 -13.15 -2.68 -7.74
C TYR A 3 -13.69 -1.98 -6.49
N ARG A 4 -12.79 -1.36 -5.75
CA ARG A 4 -13.08 -0.43 -4.64
C ARG A 4 -12.23 0.81 -4.84
N SER A 5 -12.83 1.99 -4.75
CA SER A 5 -12.14 3.26 -4.92
C SER A 5 -12.64 4.28 -3.92
N ALA A 6 -11.75 5.14 -3.45
CA ALA A 6 -12.09 6.32 -2.66
C ALA A 6 -11.39 7.55 -3.25
N THR A 7 -12.11 8.67 -3.30
CA THR A 7 -11.59 10.00 -3.64
C THR A 7 -11.66 10.84 -2.37
N LEU A 8 -10.52 11.38 -1.95
CA LEU A 8 -10.38 12.19 -0.74
C LEU A 8 -10.12 13.64 -1.15
N PHE A 9 -10.81 14.58 -0.49
CA PHE A 9 -10.64 16.01 -0.71
C PHE A 9 -10.14 16.67 0.58
N GLY A 10 -9.18 17.57 0.43
CA GLY A 10 -8.66 18.41 1.50
C GLY A 10 -7.43 19.19 1.06
N HIS A 11 -6.98 20.12 1.88
CA HIS A 11 -5.79 20.93 1.58
C HIS A 11 -4.51 20.31 2.16
N GLY A 12 -3.53 20.03 1.30
CA GLY A 12 -2.24 19.50 1.71
C GLY A 12 -1.35 20.56 2.36
N THR A 13 -0.79 20.26 3.53
CA THR A 13 0.17 21.13 4.22
C THR A 13 1.49 20.39 4.48
N PRO A 14 2.64 21.05 4.32
CA PRO A 14 3.93 20.43 4.61
C PRO A 14 4.07 20.17 6.12
N VAL A 15 4.58 19.00 6.49
CA VAL A 15 4.95 18.68 7.87
C VAL A 15 6.29 19.34 8.17
N ILE A 16 6.31 20.25 9.15
CA ILE A 16 7.48 21.06 9.53
C ILE A 16 8.06 20.59 10.88
N GLY A 17 9.38 20.72 11.03
CA GLY A 17 10.11 20.40 12.26
C GLY A 17 10.67 18.98 12.28
N GLY A 18 11.91 18.80 12.75
CA GLY A 18 12.62 17.52 12.70
C GLY A 18 11.84 16.37 13.36
N ALA A 19 11.37 16.58 14.60
CA ALA A 19 10.66 15.54 15.36
C ALA A 19 9.33 15.11 14.69
N ALA A 20 8.52 16.07 14.23
CA ALA A 20 7.26 15.77 13.56
C ALA A 20 7.47 15.00 12.24
N ARG A 21 8.53 15.34 11.51
CA ARG A 21 8.88 14.68 10.26
C ARG A 21 9.39 13.25 10.48
N VAL A 22 10.22 13.04 11.50
CA VAL A 22 10.65 11.68 11.91
C VAL A 22 9.45 10.84 12.30
N ALA A 23 8.53 11.37 13.12
CA ALA A 23 7.32 10.66 13.51
C ALA A 23 6.43 10.30 12.30
N ALA A 24 6.28 11.22 11.33
CA ALA A 24 5.52 10.95 10.12
C ALA A 24 6.16 9.86 9.25
N LEU A 25 7.50 9.86 9.10
CA LEU A 25 8.22 8.79 8.40
C LEU A 25 8.10 7.44 9.11
N GLN A 26 8.17 7.44 10.44
CA GLN A 26 7.96 6.25 11.25
C GLN A 26 6.58 5.66 11.00
N LEU A 27 5.52 6.48 11.09
CA LEU A 27 4.15 6.05 10.83
C LEU A 27 3.99 5.50 9.41
N PHE A 28 4.60 6.15 8.42
CA PHE A 28 4.58 5.69 7.03
C PHE A 28 5.29 4.33 6.87
N ALA A 29 6.50 4.19 7.41
CA ALA A 29 7.28 2.95 7.32
C ALA A 29 6.56 1.78 7.99
N GLU A 30 6.05 1.99 9.21
CA GLU A 30 5.31 0.97 9.96
C GLU A 30 3.97 0.61 9.31
N ARG A 31 3.34 1.53 8.57
CA ARG A 31 2.13 1.24 7.80
C ARG A 31 2.39 0.40 6.56
N MET A 32 3.59 0.52 5.98
CA MET A 32 4.02 -0.21 4.79
C MET A 32 4.55 -1.61 5.15
N ILE A 33 5.47 -1.67 6.13
CA ILE A 33 6.10 -2.91 6.60
C ILE A 33 6.26 -2.79 8.13
N PRO A 34 5.32 -3.36 8.92
CA PRO A 34 5.39 -3.33 10.37
C PRO A 34 6.70 -3.92 10.91
N GLY A 35 7.32 -3.25 11.88
CA GLY A 35 8.60 -3.62 12.49
C GLY A 35 9.84 -3.14 11.73
N ARG A 36 9.70 -2.67 10.49
CA ARG A 36 10.86 -2.25 9.67
C ARG A 36 11.56 -1.03 10.23
N TRP A 37 10.84 -0.09 10.85
CA TRP A 37 11.42 1.15 11.34
C TRP A 37 12.52 0.90 12.37
N ASN A 38 12.28 -0.03 13.30
CA ASN A 38 13.23 -0.35 14.37
C ASN A 38 14.41 -1.21 13.90
N ASP A 39 14.26 -1.93 12.79
CA ASP A 39 15.32 -2.76 12.19
C ASP A 39 16.26 -1.94 11.26
N ALA A 40 15.76 -0.85 10.69
CA ALA A 40 16.54 0.03 9.82
C ALA A 40 17.29 1.13 10.60
N ARG A 41 18.38 1.66 10.02
CA ARG A 41 19.01 2.90 10.52
C ARG A 41 17.98 4.04 10.42
N GLN A 42 17.90 4.83 11.49
CA GLN A 42 17.06 6.02 11.54
C GLN A 42 17.55 7.11 10.56
N PRO A 43 16.64 7.86 9.93
CA PRO A 43 17.02 8.90 8.98
C PRO A 43 17.86 9.99 9.64
N ASP A 44 18.85 10.50 8.91
CA ASP A 44 19.69 11.62 9.35
C ASP A 44 19.13 12.97 8.89
N GLU A 45 19.74 14.07 9.35
CA GLU A 45 19.29 15.42 9.00
C GLU A 45 19.35 15.73 7.50
N SER A 46 20.31 15.14 6.77
CA SER A 46 20.45 15.36 5.33
C SER A 46 19.30 14.70 4.59
N GLU A 47 19.00 13.44 4.93
CA GLU A 47 17.88 12.68 4.38
C GLU A 47 16.54 13.37 4.68
N LEU A 48 16.39 13.92 5.89
CA LEU A 48 15.24 14.74 6.22
C LEU A 48 15.21 16.00 5.34
N LYS A 49 16.29 16.76 5.17
CA LYS A 49 16.27 17.98 4.33
C LYS A 49 15.86 17.71 2.88
N GLN A 50 16.15 16.53 2.35
CA GLN A 50 15.84 16.13 0.96
C GLN A 50 14.42 15.58 0.77
N THR A 51 13.69 15.31 1.84
CA THR A 51 12.35 14.71 1.78
C THR A 51 11.28 15.74 2.14
N THR A 52 10.21 15.87 1.37
CA THR A 52 9.02 16.66 1.75
C THR A 52 7.89 15.72 2.13
N ILE A 53 7.29 15.93 3.30
CA ILE A 53 6.14 15.16 3.78
C ILE A 53 4.94 16.10 3.78
N VAL A 54 3.84 15.70 3.16
CA VAL A 54 2.61 16.47 3.08
C VAL A 54 1.51 15.74 3.84
N ALA A 55 0.91 16.40 4.82
CA ALA A 55 -0.29 15.93 5.49
C ALA A 55 -1.52 16.50 4.78
N VAL A 56 -2.44 15.63 4.39
CA VAL A 56 -3.73 16.01 3.79
C VAL A 56 -4.83 15.59 4.77
N PRO A 57 -5.41 16.52 5.54
CA PRO A 57 -6.63 16.24 6.29
C PRO A 57 -7.73 15.82 5.32
N ILE A 58 -8.49 14.78 5.66
CA ILE A 58 -9.65 14.37 4.87
C ILE A 58 -10.83 15.25 5.30
N GLU A 59 -11.13 16.29 4.52
CA GLU A 59 -12.25 17.20 4.76
C GLU A 59 -13.56 16.59 4.27
N SER A 60 -13.51 15.93 3.11
CA SER A 60 -14.61 15.14 2.58
C SER A 60 -14.08 13.97 1.74
N ALA A 61 -14.93 12.98 1.52
CA ALA A 61 -14.58 11.82 0.71
C ALA A 61 -15.81 11.27 -0.03
N SER A 62 -15.56 10.66 -1.19
CA SER A 62 -16.53 9.79 -1.86
C SER A 62 -15.91 8.42 -2.07
N ALA A 63 -16.73 7.38 -2.02
CA ALA A 63 -16.28 6.01 -2.24
C ALA A 63 -17.26 5.27 -3.15
N LYS A 64 -16.73 4.33 -3.93
CA LYS A 64 -17.51 3.44 -4.79
C LYS A 64 -16.96 2.03 -4.70
N ILE A 65 -17.89 1.09 -4.57
CA ILE A 65 -17.62 -0.34 -4.61
C ILE A 65 -18.43 -0.91 -5.78
N ALA A 66 -17.78 -1.73 -6.59
CA ALA A 66 -18.43 -2.58 -7.58
C ALA A 66 -17.91 -4.01 -7.35
N ASP A 67 -18.79 -4.91 -6.94
CA ASP A 67 -18.44 -6.30 -6.58
C ASP A 67 -19.49 -7.32 -7.05
N GLY A 68 -20.42 -6.91 -7.92
CA GLY A 68 -21.48 -7.75 -8.46
C GLY A 68 -21.03 -8.65 -9.61
N MET A 69 -21.93 -9.58 -9.98
CA MET A 69 -21.86 -10.36 -11.23
C MET A 69 -22.19 -9.47 -12.45
N PRO A 70 -21.85 -9.91 -13.68
CA PRO A 70 -22.40 -9.29 -14.89
C PRO A 70 -23.93 -9.18 -14.80
N THR A 71 -24.47 -8.06 -15.26
CA THR A 71 -25.91 -7.81 -15.31
C THR A 71 -26.28 -7.65 -16.77
N ASP A 72 -26.55 -8.79 -17.40
CA ASP A 72 -26.98 -8.87 -18.80
C ASP A 72 -28.51 -8.69 -18.90
N ASN A 73 -29.01 -8.37 -20.10
CA ASN A 73 -30.45 -8.23 -20.30
C ASN A 73 -31.11 -9.61 -20.36
N GLU A 74 -32.38 -9.71 -19.95
CA GLU A 74 -33.13 -10.98 -19.96
C GLU A 74 -33.14 -11.67 -21.33
N ALA A 75 -33.19 -10.88 -22.42
CA ALA A 75 -33.18 -11.41 -23.79
C ALA A 75 -31.87 -12.10 -24.19
N ASP A 76 -30.78 -11.84 -23.47
CA ASP A 76 -29.44 -12.36 -23.77
C ASP A 76 -29.13 -13.64 -22.96
N MET A 77 -29.98 -14.01 -22.00
CA MET A 77 -29.72 -15.09 -21.03
C MET A 77 -29.63 -16.49 -21.67
N ASP A 78 -30.33 -16.71 -22.79
CA ASP A 78 -30.29 -17.97 -23.54
C ASP A 78 -29.14 -18.04 -24.56
N TYR A 79 -28.37 -16.95 -24.72
CA TYR A 79 -27.27 -16.92 -25.68
C TYR A 79 -26.13 -17.85 -25.20
N PRO A 80 -25.62 -18.79 -26.04
CA PRO A 80 -24.72 -19.84 -25.61
C PRO A 80 -23.26 -19.34 -25.48
N VAL A 81 -23.02 -18.40 -24.58
CA VAL A 81 -21.70 -17.83 -24.25
C VAL A 81 -21.45 -17.90 -22.75
N TRP A 82 -20.18 -17.99 -22.36
CA TRP A 82 -19.80 -17.93 -20.94
C TRP A 82 -19.80 -16.48 -20.44
N ALA A 83 -20.39 -16.25 -19.27
CA ALA A 83 -20.33 -15.00 -18.54
C ALA A 83 -19.89 -15.25 -17.09
N GLY A 84 -19.08 -14.37 -16.53
CA GLY A 84 -18.56 -14.52 -15.18
C GLY A 84 -17.53 -13.48 -14.80
N ILE A 85 -16.81 -13.75 -13.70
CA ILE A 85 -15.77 -12.87 -13.16
C ILE A 85 -14.45 -13.61 -13.19
N ILE A 86 -13.39 -12.92 -13.65
CA ILE A 86 -12.00 -13.34 -13.43
C ILE A 86 -11.45 -12.50 -12.25
N PRO A 87 -11.22 -13.10 -11.07
CA PRO A 87 -10.71 -12.35 -9.92
C PRO A 87 -9.27 -11.88 -10.11
N MET A 88 -8.99 -10.64 -9.73
CA MET A 88 -7.62 -10.10 -9.64
C MET A 88 -7.25 -9.91 -8.17
N ARG A 89 -6.06 -10.37 -7.78
CA ARG A 89 -5.52 -10.23 -6.43
C ARG A 89 -4.13 -9.59 -6.50
N HIS A 90 -3.79 -8.80 -5.49
CA HIS A 90 -2.42 -8.33 -5.27
C HIS A 90 -1.79 -9.22 -4.21
N LEU A 91 -0.63 -9.80 -4.53
CA LEU A 91 0.10 -10.72 -3.67
C LEU A 91 1.56 -10.31 -3.67
N TYR A 92 2.24 -10.51 -2.55
CA TYR A 92 3.70 -10.41 -2.50
C TYR A 92 4.29 -11.78 -2.83
N SER A 93 5.31 -11.81 -3.68
CA SER A 93 6.11 -13.01 -3.93
C SER A 93 7.16 -13.22 -2.85
N ALA A 94 7.85 -14.37 -2.92
CA ALA A 94 8.95 -14.70 -2.01
C ALA A 94 10.02 -13.59 -1.97
N PRO A 95 10.51 -13.18 -0.77
CA PRO A 95 11.58 -12.19 -0.65
C PRO A 95 12.87 -12.67 -1.33
N VAL A 96 13.54 -11.75 -2.03
CA VAL A 96 14.83 -12.01 -2.68
C VAL A 96 15.92 -11.23 -1.93
N PRO A 97 16.94 -11.89 -1.34
CA PRO A 97 17.99 -11.21 -0.58
C PRO A 97 18.96 -10.44 -1.50
N ASP A 98 19.47 -9.29 -1.03
CA ASP A 98 20.51 -8.54 -1.74
C ASP A 98 21.87 -9.26 -1.61
N PRO A 99 22.50 -9.70 -2.73
CA PRO A 99 23.77 -10.45 -2.70
C PRO A 99 24.96 -9.66 -2.15
N ARG A 100 24.84 -8.34 -1.99
CA ARG A 100 25.89 -7.47 -1.42
C ARG A 100 25.90 -7.48 0.10
N THR A 101 24.87 -8.01 0.76
CA THR A 101 24.81 -8.06 2.21
C THR A 101 25.73 -9.17 2.73
N GLN A 102 26.92 -8.79 3.22
CA GLN A 102 27.91 -9.72 3.75
C GLN A 102 28.22 -9.46 5.23
N PRO A 103 28.23 -10.51 6.08
CA PRO A 103 27.72 -11.85 5.80
C PRO A 103 26.23 -11.83 5.48
N ALA A 104 25.74 -12.84 4.75
CA ALA A 104 24.32 -12.96 4.43
C ALA A 104 23.50 -12.93 5.72
N ARG A 105 22.48 -12.07 5.76
CA ARG A 105 21.58 -11.95 6.92
C ARG A 105 20.32 -12.78 6.68
N PRO A 106 19.82 -13.52 7.70
CA PRO A 106 18.57 -14.22 7.56
C PRO A 106 17.41 -13.23 7.35
N LEU A 107 16.32 -13.71 6.72
CA LEU A 107 15.10 -12.93 6.59
C LEU A 107 14.57 -12.58 8.00
N PRO A 108 14.38 -11.28 8.32
CA PRO A 108 13.78 -10.87 9.59
C PRO A 108 12.41 -11.50 9.82
N GLU A 109 12.10 -11.79 11.08
CA GLU A 109 10.85 -12.47 11.45
C GLU A 109 9.60 -11.68 11.08
N TYR A 110 9.65 -10.35 11.17
CA TYR A 110 8.53 -9.47 10.76
C TYR A 110 8.24 -9.49 9.25
N LEU A 111 9.13 -10.08 8.44
CA LEU A 111 8.92 -10.31 7.00
C LEU A 111 8.45 -11.74 6.69
N ARG A 112 8.39 -12.63 7.69
CA ARG A 112 7.81 -13.97 7.50
C ARG A 112 6.30 -13.83 7.32
N GLY A 113 5.75 -14.46 6.28
CA GLY A 113 4.33 -14.34 5.94
C GLY A 113 3.95 -13.09 5.16
N PHE A 114 4.91 -12.23 4.78
CA PHE A 114 4.65 -11.13 3.84
C PHE A 114 4.27 -11.69 2.46
N ALA A 115 5.00 -12.72 2.02
CA ALA A 115 4.64 -13.49 0.83
C ALA A 115 3.36 -14.28 1.10
N SER A 116 2.43 -14.19 0.16
CA SER A 116 1.18 -14.96 0.18
C SER A 116 1.20 -15.90 -1.02
N GLU A 117 0.99 -17.19 -0.77
CA GLU A 117 0.76 -18.21 -1.82
C GLU A 117 -0.61 -18.04 -2.49
#